data_AF-T1F1T7-F1
#
_entry.id   AF-T1F1T7-F1
#
_cell.length_a   1.000
_cell.length_b   1.000
_cell.length_c   1.000
_cell.angle_alpha   90.00
_cell.angle_beta   90.00
_cell.angle_gamma   90.00
#
_symmetry.space_group_name_H-M   'P 1'
#
loop_
_entity.id
_entity.type
_entity.pdbx_description
1 polymer ?
#
loop_
_entity_poly.entity_id
_entity_poly.type
_entity_poly.pdbx_seq_one_letter_code
_entity_poly.pdbx_strand_id
1 'polypeptide(L)'
;MKCLYGVKVDGHGCLTCLCFDPCEKFPCQENEWCHVVPTLCDILPCKYTLQCLNKCPPLLCRFYCPRGLMREENGCFRCKCLGDQKPSGDKMELMEFQDDMMNLAER
;
A
#
# COMPACT_ATOMS: atom_id res chain seq x y z
N MET A 1 7.74 29.66 -16.34
CA MET A 1 7.25 28.29 -16.03
C MET A 1 8.46 27.41 -15.75
N LYS A 2 8.52 26.67 -14.63
CA LYS A 2 9.68 25.83 -14.29
C LYS A 2 9.21 24.37 -14.19
N CYS A 3 9.67 23.53 -15.11
CA CYS A 3 9.39 22.10 -15.09
C CYS A 3 10.53 21.37 -14.38
N LEU A 4 10.20 20.51 -13.40
CA LEU A 4 11.19 19.75 -12.62
C LEU A 4 11.87 18.65 -13.46
N TYR A 5 11.14 18.08 -14.42
CA TYR A 5 11.58 16.93 -15.21
C TYR A 5 11.80 17.25 -16.69
N GLY A 6 11.92 18.55 -17.01
CA GLY A 6 12.08 19.03 -18.38
C GLY A 6 10.76 19.39 -19.06
N VAL A 7 10.88 19.89 -20.29
CA VAL A 7 9.79 20.44 -21.10
C VAL A 7 9.54 19.51 -22.28
N LYS A 8 8.28 19.26 -22.63
CA LYS A 8 7.94 18.48 -23.84
C LYS A 8 8.34 19.31 -25.07
N VAL A 9 8.87 18.63 -26.08
CA VAL A 9 9.19 19.21 -27.39
C VAL A 9 8.19 18.73 -28.44
N ASP A 10 7.89 19.55 -29.43
CA ASP A 10 7.04 19.15 -30.55
C ASP A 10 7.82 18.36 -31.63
N GLY A 11 7.14 17.97 -32.71
CA GLY A 11 7.73 17.22 -33.82
C GLY A 11 8.79 17.98 -34.62
N HIS A 12 8.95 19.29 -34.40
CA HIS A 12 9.96 20.14 -35.02
C HIS A 12 11.13 20.44 -34.06
N GLY A 13 11.09 19.96 -32.82
CA GLY A 13 12.10 20.20 -31.80
C GLY A 13 11.93 21.51 -31.02
N CYS A 14 10.81 22.21 -31.17
CA CYS A 14 10.52 23.42 -30.41
C CYS A 14 10.02 23.06 -29.00
N LEU A 15 10.40 23.87 -28.01
CA LEU A 15 9.88 23.74 -26.65
C LEU A 15 8.38 24.07 -26.63
N THR A 16 7.58 23.21 -26.00
CA THR A 16 6.16 23.46 -25.76
C THR A 16 5.93 24.08 -24.38
N CYS A 17 4.70 24.53 -24.10
CA CYS A 17 4.29 24.94 -22.75
C CYS A 17 3.88 23.76 -21.86
N LEU A 18 4.21 22.52 -22.22
CA LEU A 18 3.86 21.32 -21.47
C LEU A 18 5.10 20.77 -20.76
N CYS A 19 4.97 20.44 -19.47
CA CYS A 19 6.05 19.75 -18.76
C CYS A 19 6.09 18.27 -19.13
N PHE A 20 7.29 17.69 -19.10
CA PHE A 20 7.44 16.25 -19.16
C PHE A 20 6.96 15.64 -17.83
N ASP A 21 6.06 14.66 -17.91
CA ASP A 21 5.65 13.83 -16.79
C ASP A 21 6.25 12.43 -16.96
N PRO A 22 7.21 12.02 -16.11
CA PRO A 22 7.79 10.68 -16.17
C PRO A 22 6.78 9.54 -16.08
N CYS A 23 5.61 9.77 -15.45
CA CYS A 23 4.58 8.77 -15.23
C CYS A 23 3.68 8.51 -16.44
N GLU A 24 3.60 9.42 -17.41
CA GLU A 24 2.76 9.25 -18.61
C GLU A 24 3.29 8.14 -19.54
N LYS A 25 4.61 7.99 -19.60
CA LYS A 25 5.25 7.06 -20.55
C LYS A 25 5.31 5.63 -20.04
N PHE A 26 5.36 5.46 -18.71
CA PHE A 26 5.46 4.17 -18.04
C PHE A 26 4.40 4.07 -16.95
N PRO A 27 3.13 3.81 -17.33
CA PRO A 27 2.07 3.64 -16.35
C PRO A 27 2.34 2.39 -15.49
N CYS A 28 2.16 2.52 -14.18
CA CYS A 28 2.24 1.42 -13.24
C CYS A 28 1.03 0.47 -13.39
N GLN A 29 1.08 -0.69 -12.72
CA GLN A 29 -0.01 -1.65 -12.76
C GLN A 29 -1.27 -1.16 -12.03
N GLU A 30 -2.37 -1.86 -12.25
CA GLU A 30 -3.62 -1.61 -11.52
C GLU A 30 -3.37 -1.79 -10.01
N ASN A 31 -3.76 -0.79 -9.22
CA ASN A 31 -3.48 -0.66 -7.77
C ASN A 31 -2.06 -0.22 -7.38
N GLU A 32 -1.30 0.36 -8.29
CA GLU A 32 -0.06 1.07 -7.98
C GLU A 32 -0.18 2.58 -8.21
N TRP A 33 0.68 3.35 -7.54
CA TRP A 33 0.88 4.77 -7.80
C TRP A 33 2.30 5.00 -8.31
N CYS A 34 2.41 5.88 -9.30
CA CYS A 34 3.69 6.33 -9.81
C CYS A 34 4.26 7.39 -8.87
N HIS A 35 5.43 7.12 -8.31
CA HIS A 35 6.19 8.06 -7.48
C HIS A 35 7.50 8.42 -8.19
N VAL A 36 7.74 9.70 -8.41
CA VAL A 36 9.01 10.18 -8.97
C VAL A 36 9.98 10.39 -7.81
N VAL A 37 10.96 9.49 -7.67
CA VAL A 37 11.96 9.54 -6.59
C VAL A 37 13.28 10.11 -7.12
N PRO A 38 14.00 10.93 -6.35
CA PRO A 38 15.37 11.29 -6.69
C PRO A 38 16.30 10.09 -6.41
N THR A 39 17.14 9.72 -7.38
CA THR A 39 18.13 8.65 -7.22
C THR A 39 19.50 9.17 -6.81
N LEU A 40 19.85 10.37 -7.27
CA LEU A 40 21.14 11.00 -7.00
C LEU A 40 20.87 12.47 -6.70
N CYS A 41 20.77 12.81 -5.41
CA CYS A 41 20.69 14.20 -4.94
C CYS A 41 22.06 14.78 -4.56
N ASP A 42 23.07 13.93 -4.44
CA ASP A 42 24.44 14.36 -4.10
C ASP A 42 25.12 15.11 -5.26
N ILE A 43 24.54 15.02 -6.47
CA ILE A 43 24.97 15.75 -7.66
C ILE A 43 23.78 16.59 -8.14
N LEU A 44 23.93 17.92 -8.10
CA LEU A 44 22.94 18.84 -8.66
C LEU A 44 23.19 19.04 -10.17
N PRO A 45 22.13 19.07 -11.00
CA PRO A 45 20.72 18.85 -10.67
C PRO A 45 20.39 17.38 -10.41
N CYS A 46 19.50 17.11 -9.45
CA CYS A 46 19.17 15.75 -9.04
C CYS A 46 18.65 14.91 -10.21
N LYS A 47 19.12 13.66 -10.32
CA LYS A 47 18.55 12.68 -11.25
C LYS A 47 17.30 12.06 -10.62
N TYR A 48 16.21 12.02 -11.37
CA TYR A 48 14.95 11.41 -10.94
C TYR A 48 14.68 10.09 -11.67
N THR A 49 14.03 9.17 -10.99
CA THR A 49 13.52 7.91 -11.56
C THR A 49 12.08 7.67 -11.16
N LEU A 50 11.42 6.78 -11.88
CA LEU A 50 10.07 6.35 -11.61
C LEU A 50 10.09 5.10 -10.72
N GLN A 51 9.28 5.12 -9.66
CA GLN A 51 9.04 3.97 -8.79
C GLN A 51 7.54 3.71 -8.71
N CYS A 52 7.11 2.49 -9.00
CA CYS A 52 5.75 2.05 -8.75
C CYS A 52 5.64 1.59 -7.31
N LEU A 53 4.73 2.21 -6.57
CA LEU A 53 4.46 1.90 -5.17
C LEU A 53 3.05 1.33 -5.06
N ASN A 54 2.84 0.38 -4.15
CA ASN A 54 1.52 -0.21 -3.93
C ASN A 54 0.57 0.84 -3.32
N LYS A 55 -0.68 0.93 -3.80
CA LYS A 55 -1.70 1.80 -3.20
C LYS A 55 -2.12 1.33 -1.80
N CYS A 56 -1.90 0.04 -1.51
CA CYS A 56 -2.30 -0.55 -0.25
C CYS A 56 -1.25 -0.34 0.84
N PRO A 57 -1.69 -0.01 2.08
CA PRO A 57 -0.79 0.03 3.21
C PRO A 57 -0.18 -1.37 3.46
N PRO A 58 1.03 -1.44 4.03
CA PRO A 58 1.61 -2.70 4.48
C PRO A 58 0.64 -3.44 5.40
N LEU A 59 0.37 -4.71 5.09
CA LEU A 59 -0.58 -5.52 5.84
C LEU A 59 0.17 -6.31 6.92
N LEU A 60 0.08 -5.86 8.16
CA LEU A 60 0.77 -6.45 9.32
C LEU A 60 -0.23 -7.08 10.29
N CYS A 61 -0.93 -8.14 9.86
CA CYS A 61 -1.88 -8.85 10.72
C CYS A 61 -1.16 -9.93 11.54
N ARG A 62 -1.46 -10.03 12.84
CA ARG A 62 -0.89 -11.05 13.75
C ARG A 62 -1.77 -12.30 13.86
N PHE A 63 -2.57 -12.56 12.83
CA PHE A 63 -3.50 -13.68 12.77
C PHE A 63 -3.70 -14.13 11.34
N TYR A 64 -4.12 -15.39 11.21
CA TYR A 64 -4.50 -16.02 9.96
C TYR A 64 -6.02 -16.17 9.88
N CYS A 65 -6.57 -16.01 8.68
CA CYS A 65 -7.99 -16.23 8.41
C CYS A 65 -8.11 -17.37 7.39
N PRO A 66 -8.67 -18.54 7.75
CA PRO A 66 -8.76 -19.70 6.86
C PRO A 66 -9.42 -19.42 5.52
N ARG A 67 -10.45 -18.56 5.49
CA ARG A 67 -11.13 -18.17 4.24
C ARG A 67 -10.57 -16.90 3.61
N GLY A 68 -9.53 -16.30 4.18
CA GLY A 68 -8.91 -15.07 3.71
C GLY A 68 -9.37 -13.79 4.42
N LEU A 69 -8.73 -12.68 4.06
CA LEU A 69 -8.95 -11.35 4.61
C LEU A 69 -9.96 -10.54 3.80
N MET A 70 -10.66 -9.64 4.49
CA MET A 70 -11.60 -8.70 3.90
C MET A 70 -10.88 -7.74 2.97
N ARG A 71 -11.45 -7.54 1.77
CA ARG A 71 -11.01 -6.52 0.82
C ARG A 71 -11.91 -5.29 0.95
N GLU A 72 -11.30 -4.11 0.96
CA GLU A 72 -11.99 -2.83 0.94
C GLU A 72 -12.31 -2.40 -0.51
N GLU A 73 -13.11 -1.34 -0.67
CA GLU A 73 -13.53 -0.84 -1.99
C GLU A 73 -12.35 -0.41 -2.89
N ASN A 74 -11.25 0.03 -2.26
CA ASN A 74 -10.01 0.40 -2.93
C ASN A 74 -9.17 -0.81 -3.41
N GLY A 75 -9.67 -2.05 -3.21
CA GLY A 75 -8.98 -3.26 -3.59
C GLY A 75 -7.96 -3.78 -2.57
N CYS A 76 -7.73 -3.06 -1.47
CA CYS A 76 -6.75 -3.43 -0.45
C CYS A 76 -7.31 -4.39 0.60
N PHE A 77 -6.45 -5.23 1.15
CA PHE A 77 -6.84 -6.08 2.27
C PHE A 77 -6.78 -5.32 3.59
N ARG A 78 -7.72 -5.62 4.48
CA ARG A 78 -7.74 -5.15 5.87
C ARG A 78 -7.44 -6.32 6.81
N CYS A 79 -6.86 -6.05 7.97
CA CYS A 79 -6.77 -7.03 9.07
C CYS A 79 -8.16 -7.30 9.68
N LYS A 80 -9.01 -7.98 8.91
CA LYS A 80 -10.32 -8.48 9.29
C LYS A 80 -10.60 -9.72 8.45
N CYS A 81 -11.10 -10.78 9.05
CA CYS A 81 -11.43 -11.99 8.31
C CYS A 81 -12.69 -11.81 7.44
N LEU A 82 -12.80 -12.60 6.36
CA LEU A 82 -14.01 -12.67 5.55
C LEU A 82 -15.18 -13.31 6.32
N GLY A 83 -16.32 -12.62 6.35
CA GLY A 83 -17.51 -13.02 7.11
C GLY A 83 -17.24 -13.18 8.61
N ASP A 84 -18.05 -13.98 9.28
CA ASP A 84 -17.97 -14.16 10.75
C ASP A 84 -17.03 -15.29 11.19
N GLN A 85 -15.99 -15.60 10.40
CA GLN A 85 -15.03 -16.63 10.81
C GLN A 85 -14.16 -16.13 11.97
N LYS A 86 -13.74 -17.06 12.82
CA LYS A 86 -12.76 -16.77 13.86
C LYS A 86 -11.35 -16.76 13.24
N PRO A 87 -10.52 -15.73 13.51
CA PRO A 87 -9.11 -15.75 13.18
C PRO A 87 -8.38 -16.87 13.96
N SER A 88 -7.34 -17.44 13.37
CA SER A 88 -6.45 -18.44 13.97
C SER A 88 -5.00 -17.92 14.05
N GLY A 89 -4.36 -18.08 15.21
CA GLY A 89 -3.02 -17.53 15.52
C GLY A 89 -3.03 -16.05 15.96
N ASP A 90 -2.11 -15.54 16.78
CA ASP A 90 -1.27 -16.17 17.80
C ASP A 90 -1.91 -15.95 19.18
N LYS A 91 -2.26 -17.05 19.86
CA LYS A 91 -2.35 -17.04 21.31
C LYS A 91 -0.91 -17.10 21.84
N MET A 92 -0.40 -15.97 22.34
CA MET A 92 0.44 -16.05 23.53
C MET A 92 -0.51 -16.36 24.68
N GLU A 93 -0.73 -17.66 24.94
CA GLU A 93 -1.71 -18.18 25.88
C GLU A 93 -1.42 -17.75 27.32
N LEU A 94 -2.44 -17.19 28.02
CA LEU A 94 -2.82 -17.39 29.44
C LEU A 94 -3.60 -16.18 29.98
N MET A 95 -4.62 -16.46 30.80
CA MET A 95 -5.61 -15.58 31.46
C MET A 95 -6.85 -15.32 30.58
N GLU A 96 -8.04 -15.89 30.84
CA GLU A 96 -8.62 -16.56 32.02
C GLU A 96 -9.67 -17.57 31.47
N PHE A 97 -9.84 -18.85 31.85
CA PHE A 97 -9.80 -19.54 33.14
C PHE A 97 -10.71 -18.98 34.24
N GLN A 98 -11.68 -18.10 33.91
CA GLN A 98 -12.66 -17.61 34.90
C GLN A 98 -14.15 -17.78 34.54
N ASP A 99 -14.53 -18.27 33.36
CA ASP A 99 -15.97 -18.50 33.07
C ASP A 99 -16.49 -19.91 33.43
N ASP A 100 -15.62 -20.90 33.64
CA ASP A 100 -16.05 -22.28 33.97
C ASP A 100 -16.17 -22.56 35.49
N MET A 101 -15.81 -21.61 36.38
CA MET A 101 -15.98 -21.71 37.85
C MET A 101 -17.24 -21.00 38.38
N MET A 102 -18.00 -20.32 37.52
CA MET A 102 -19.27 -19.67 37.88
C MET A 102 -20.52 -20.52 37.53
N ASN A 103 -20.35 -21.82 37.24
CA ASN A 103 -21.47 -22.75 36.99
C ASN A 103 -21.39 -24.05 37.82
N LEU A 104 -20.54 -24.11 38.85
CA LEU A 104 -20.52 -25.22 39.82
C LEU A 104 -20.79 -24.79 41.27
N ALA A 105 -21.12 -23.51 41.52
CA ALA A 105 -21.46 -23.00 42.85
C ALA A 105 -22.96 -22.71 43.08
N GLU A 106 -23.84 -23.08 42.13
CA GLU A 106 -25.31 -22.95 42.29
C GLU A 106 -26.06 -24.29 42.11
N ARG A 107 -25.44 -25.40 42.54
CA ARG A 107 -26.14 -26.65 42.86
C ARG A 107 -25.73 -27.16 44.24
#